data_AF-A0A382IFM1-F1
#
_entry.id   AF-A0A382IFM1-F1
#
_cell.length_a   1.000
_cell.length_b   1.000
_cell.length_c   1.000
_cell.angle_alpha   90.00
_cell.angle_beta   90.00
_cell.angle_gamma   90.00
#
_symmetry.space_group_name_H-M   'P 1'
#
loop_
_entity.id
_entity.type
_entity.pdbx_description
1 polymer ?
#
loop_
_entity_poly.entity_id
_entity_poly.type
_entity_poly.pdbx_seq_one_letter_code
_entity_poly.pdbx_strand_id
1 'polypeptide(L)'
;KNNHLYESFDDVSSDNTLMDQFEDLVYSSDLDILLKGESSYLDTREMFIRLDSNNVSVIGAIDLLDRYFEEQALTQFDREKKILKNWIMMEFAEHFNGMKGRIRIMSEIDMDMTKAIETLQDPFVYKEVFIPQ
;
A
#
# COMPACT_ATOMS: atom_id res chain seq x y z
N LYS A 1 17.46 -2.83 -24.35
CA LYS A 1 17.48 -4.31 -24.22
C LYS A 1 17.16 -4.58 -22.77
N ASN A 2 15.89 -4.85 -22.42
CA ASN A 2 15.42 -5.40 -21.13
C ASN A 2 13.89 -5.55 -21.24
N ASN A 3 13.45 -6.26 -22.28
CA ASN A 3 12.05 -6.62 -22.39
C ASN A 3 11.94 -8.05 -21.85
N HIS A 4 11.20 -8.19 -20.75
CA HIS A 4 10.71 -9.42 -20.12
C HIS A 4 11.66 -10.07 -19.09
N LEU A 5 11.70 -9.51 -17.86
CA LEU A 5 12.17 -10.22 -16.67
C LEU A 5 11.26 -11.42 -16.32
N TYR A 6 10.00 -11.37 -16.76
CA TYR A 6 9.00 -12.40 -16.57
C TYR A 6 8.30 -12.67 -17.91
N GLU A 7 8.03 -13.95 -18.20
CA GLU A 7 7.31 -14.37 -19.41
C GLU A 7 5.82 -14.61 -19.12
N SER A 8 5.47 -14.82 -17.85
CA SER A 8 4.11 -15.06 -17.39
C SER A 8 3.86 -14.52 -15.97
N PHE A 9 2.58 -14.46 -15.58
CA PHE A 9 2.19 -14.15 -14.21
C PHE A 9 2.68 -15.20 -13.19
N ASP A 10 2.79 -16.47 -13.61
CA ASP A 10 3.28 -17.54 -12.74
C ASP A 10 4.78 -17.35 -12.39
N ASP A 11 5.57 -16.81 -13.32
CA ASP A 11 6.98 -16.44 -13.08
C ASP A 11 7.07 -15.34 -12.01
N VAL A 12 6.21 -14.32 -12.10
CA VAL A 12 6.12 -13.25 -11.09
C VAL A 12 5.70 -13.82 -9.73
N SER A 13 4.70 -14.70 -9.72
CA SER A 13 4.11 -15.26 -8.49
C SER A 13 5.08 -16.16 -7.73
N SER A 14 6.04 -16.76 -8.45
CA SER A 14 7.07 -17.64 -7.89
C SER A 14 8.37 -16.90 -7.50
N ASP A 15 8.48 -15.61 -7.84
CA ASP A 15 9.64 -14.79 -7.47
C ASP A 15 9.55 -14.32 -6.01
N ASN A 16 10.39 -14.91 -5.17
CA ASN A 16 10.49 -14.55 -3.74
C ASN A 16 11.30 -13.28 -3.49
N THR A 17 12.01 -12.75 -4.50
CA THR A 17 12.84 -11.54 -4.40
C THR A 17 12.11 -10.28 -4.87
N LEU A 18 10.94 -10.42 -5.50
CA LEU A 18 10.18 -9.32 -6.08
C LEU A 18 9.96 -8.14 -5.11
N MET A 19 9.61 -8.44 -3.85
CA MET A 19 9.35 -7.37 -2.89
C MET A 19 10.61 -6.65 -2.44
N ASP A 20 11.75 -7.33 -2.42
CA ASP A 20 13.02 -6.71 -2.06
C ASP A 20 13.51 -5.82 -3.22
N GLN A 21 13.30 -6.26 -4.48
CA GLN A 21 13.51 -5.42 -5.66
C GLN A 21 12.59 -4.20 -5.68
N PHE A 22 11.34 -4.35 -5.25
CA PHE A 22 10.39 -3.25 -5.15
C PHE A 22 10.77 -2.26 -4.04
N GLU A 23 11.28 -2.76 -2.92
CA GLU A 23 11.83 -1.94 -1.84
C GLU A 23 13.01 -1.09 -2.32
N ASP A 24 13.97 -1.71 -3.00
CA ASP A 24 15.11 -1.02 -3.62
C ASP A 24 14.65 0.04 -4.64
N LEU A 25 13.63 -0.27 -5.44
CA LEU A 25 13.04 0.69 -6.36
C LEU A 25 12.45 1.89 -5.63
N VAL A 26 11.70 1.66 -4.55
CA VAL A 26 11.09 2.75 -3.76
C VAL A 26 12.17 3.63 -3.14
N TYR A 27 13.21 3.04 -2.53
CA TYR A 27 14.31 3.81 -1.91
C TYR A 27 15.22 4.52 -2.92
N SER A 28 15.37 4.00 -4.13
CA SER A 28 16.14 4.64 -5.21
C SER A 28 15.33 5.65 -6.00
N SER A 29 14.00 5.64 -5.87
CA SER A 29 13.12 6.63 -6.46
C SER A 29 13.09 7.89 -5.58
N ASP A 30 13.10 9.06 -6.21
CA ASP A 30 12.96 10.35 -5.54
C ASP A 30 11.49 10.59 -5.17
N LEU A 31 10.95 9.74 -4.29
CA LEU A 31 9.56 9.79 -3.82
C LEU A 31 9.51 10.39 -2.42
N ASP A 32 8.71 11.43 -2.25
CA ASP A 32 8.40 12.01 -0.95
C ASP A 32 7.26 11.23 -0.28
N ILE A 33 7.62 10.13 0.40
CA ILE A 33 6.67 9.24 1.09
C ILE A 33 6.56 9.69 2.54
N LEU A 34 5.45 10.35 2.86
CA LEU A 34 5.14 10.77 4.22
C LEU A 34 4.25 9.74 4.92
N LEU A 35 4.52 9.54 6.21
CA LEU A 35 3.64 8.81 7.10
C LEU A 35 2.31 9.57 7.26
N LYS A 36 1.25 8.82 7.55
CA LYS A 36 -0.04 9.42 7.87
C LYS A 36 0.09 10.33 9.09
N GLY A 37 -0.21 11.61 8.90
CA GLY A 37 -0.15 12.64 9.95
C GLY A 37 1.20 13.37 10.04
N GLU A 38 2.23 12.92 9.31
CA GLU A 38 3.56 13.55 9.32
C GLU A 38 3.52 14.96 8.73
N SER A 39 2.84 15.17 7.60
CA SER A 39 2.66 16.51 7.03
C SER A 39 2.07 17.51 8.04
N SER A 40 1.01 17.12 8.76
CA SER A 40 0.39 17.98 9.78
C SER A 40 1.31 18.21 10.99
N TYR A 41 2.14 17.23 11.32
CA TYR A 41 3.17 17.38 12.34
C TYR A 41 4.25 18.37 11.89
N LEU A 42 4.75 18.27 10.67
CA LEU A 42 5.75 19.17 10.10
C LEU A 42 5.25 20.62 10.12
N ASP A 43 4.00 20.87 9.70
CA ASP A 43 3.37 22.19 9.78
C ASP A 43 3.35 22.74 11.22
N THR A 44 2.99 21.88 12.17
CA THR A 44 2.92 22.22 13.59
C THR A 44 4.29 22.50 14.19
N ARG A 45 5.30 21.69 13.82
CA ARG A 45 6.69 21.87 14.19
C ARG A 45 7.21 23.22 13.72
N GLU A 46 6.98 23.57 12.45
CA GLU A 46 7.36 24.87 11.92
C GLU A 46 6.66 26.03 12.64
N MET A 47 5.36 25.87 12.96
CA MET A 47 4.62 26.87 13.73
C MET A 47 5.27 27.14 15.09
N PHE A 48 5.62 26.09 15.84
CA PHE A 48 6.26 26.25 17.16
C PHE A 48 7.65 26.86 17.07
N ILE A 49 8.48 26.44 16.11
CA ILE A 49 9.81 27.02 15.89
C ILE A 49 9.72 28.52 15.56
N ARG A 50 8.73 28.92 14.74
CA ARG A 50 8.49 30.35 14.41
C ARG A 50 8.03 31.16 15.62
N LEU A 51 7.31 30.55 16.55
CA LEU A 51 6.76 31.23 17.73
C LEU A 51 7.84 31.53 18.77
N ASP A 52 8.67 30.53 19.09
CA ASP A 52 9.82 30.70 19.98
C ASP A 52 10.80 29.53 19.79
N SER A 53 11.87 29.77 19.02
CA SER A 53 12.91 28.76 18.75
C SER A 53 13.90 28.55 19.90
N ASN A 54 13.83 29.35 20.98
CA ASN A 54 14.76 29.25 22.11
C ASN A 54 14.16 28.50 23.32
N ASN A 55 12.88 28.13 23.25
CA ASN A 55 12.23 27.42 24.34
C ASN A 55 12.68 25.95 24.40
N VAL A 56 13.55 25.63 25.35
CA VAL A 56 14.13 24.29 25.53
C VAL A 56 13.08 23.19 25.68
N SER A 57 11.96 23.46 26.37
CA SER A 57 10.90 22.47 26.56
C SER A 57 10.16 22.16 25.27
N VAL A 58 9.92 23.17 24.43
CA VAL A 58 9.27 23.01 23.12
C VAL A 58 10.18 22.26 22.17
N ILE A 59 11.46 22.64 22.08
CA ILE A 59 12.44 21.94 21.24
C ILE A 59 12.58 20.47 21.67
N GLY A 60 12.69 20.20 22.97
CA GLY A 60 12.77 18.82 23.46
C GLY A 60 11.54 17.98 23.15
N ALA A 61 10.34 18.58 23.11
CA ALA A 61 9.12 17.88 22.69
C ALA A 61 9.08 17.62 21.18
N ILE A 62 9.57 18.57 20.37
CA ILE A 62 9.74 18.39 18.93
C ILE A 62 10.70 17.23 18.66
N ASP A 63 11.87 17.20 19.30
CA ASP A 63 12.88 16.15 19.12
C ASP A 63 12.37 14.74 19.51
N LEU A 64 11.42 14.66 20.45
CA LEU A 64 10.75 13.40 20.79
C LEU A 64 9.81 12.93 19.68
N LEU A 65 9.08 13.86 19.06
CA LEU A 65 8.16 13.55 17.98
C LEU A 65 8.90 13.25 16.67
N ASP A 66 9.98 13.99 16.36
CA ASP A 66 10.84 13.73 15.20
C ASP A 66 11.36 12.28 15.27
N ARG A 67 11.92 11.86 16.41
CA ARG A 67 12.35 10.46 16.63
C ARG A 67 11.23 9.44 16.49
N TYR A 68 10.04 9.76 16.98
CA TYR A 68 8.89 8.87 16.84
C TYR A 68 8.55 8.64 15.35
N PHE A 69 8.48 9.70 14.54
CA PHE A 69 8.22 9.55 13.10
C PHE A 69 9.35 8.80 12.38
N GLU A 70 10.62 9.07 12.71
CA GLU A 70 11.76 8.31 12.17
C GLU A 70 11.65 6.80 12.48
N GLU A 71 11.37 6.43 13.73
CA GLU A 71 11.19 5.03 14.14
C GLU A 71 10.00 4.36 13.42
N GLN A 72 8.91 5.09 13.21
CA GLN A 72 7.78 4.60 12.42
C GLN A 72 8.19 4.40 10.95
N ALA A 73 8.93 5.34 10.35
CA ALA A 73 9.31 5.27 8.94
C ALA A 73 10.19 4.05 8.65
N LEU A 74 11.14 3.74 9.54
CA LEU A 74 12.05 2.59 9.41
C LEU A 74 11.34 1.24 9.23
N THR A 75 10.17 1.08 9.81
CA THR A 75 9.39 -0.18 9.75
C THR A 75 8.17 -0.07 8.85
N GLN A 76 7.99 1.04 8.14
CA GLN A 76 6.80 1.28 7.33
C GLN A 76 6.69 0.26 6.20
N PHE A 77 7.78 0.04 5.45
CA PHE A 77 7.76 -0.87 4.31
C PHE A 77 7.37 -2.29 4.75
N ASP A 78 7.99 -2.81 5.81
CA ASP A 78 7.64 -4.13 6.37
C ASP A 78 6.18 -4.25 6.81
N ARG A 79 5.64 -3.21 7.44
CA ARG A 79 4.23 -3.17 7.89
C ARG A 79 3.27 -3.16 6.70
N GLU A 80 3.64 -2.50 5.61
CA GLU A 80 2.82 -2.35 4.41
C GLU A 80 3.10 -3.44 3.34
N LYS A 81 4.18 -4.22 3.49
CA LYS A 81 4.72 -5.18 2.51
C LYS A 81 3.66 -6.12 1.96
N LYS A 82 2.75 -6.62 2.81
CA LYS A 82 1.67 -7.51 2.39
C LYS A 82 0.67 -6.81 1.46
N ILE A 83 0.27 -5.60 1.80
CA ILE A 83 -0.67 -4.82 0.99
C ILE A 83 0.02 -4.44 -0.32
N LEU A 84 1.24 -3.91 -0.26
CA LEU A 84 2.02 -3.55 -1.44
C LEU A 84 2.20 -4.75 -2.38
N LYS A 85 2.53 -5.93 -1.85
CA LYS A 85 2.60 -7.17 -2.64
C LYS A 85 1.30 -7.44 -3.38
N ASN A 86 0.16 -7.33 -2.71
CA ASN A 86 -1.16 -7.53 -3.33
C ASN A 86 -1.39 -6.56 -4.50
N TRP A 87 -1.06 -5.27 -4.33
CA TRP A 87 -1.15 -4.28 -5.41
C TRP A 87 -0.28 -4.65 -6.60
N ILE A 88 0.99 -5.00 -6.34
CA ILE A 88 1.93 -5.42 -7.39
C ILE A 88 1.41 -6.66 -8.13
N MET A 89 0.92 -7.67 -7.41
CA MET A 89 0.33 -8.86 -8.02
C MET A 89 -0.88 -8.52 -8.91
N MET A 90 -1.75 -7.61 -8.48
CA MET A 90 -2.90 -7.18 -9.29
C MET A 90 -2.46 -6.53 -10.60
N GLU A 91 -1.46 -5.64 -10.55
CA GLU A 91 -0.93 -4.95 -11.73
C GLU A 91 -0.24 -5.94 -12.70
N PHE A 92 0.54 -6.90 -12.20
CA PHE A 92 1.12 -7.95 -13.04
C PHE A 92 0.07 -8.89 -13.63
N ALA A 93 -0.95 -9.28 -12.84
CA ALA A 93 -2.03 -10.12 -13.34
C ALA A 93 -2.84 -9.41 -14.43
N GLU A 94 -3.04 -8.09 -14.30
CA GLU A 94 -3.62 -7.28 -15.36
C GLU A 94 -2.73 -7.24 -16.60
N HIS A 95 -1.42 -7.02 -16.42
CA HIS A 95 -0.46 -6.95 -17.52
C HIS A 95 -0.46 -8.22 -18.38
N PHE A 96 -0.47 -9.40 -17.75
CA PHE A 96 -0.40 -10.68 -18.47
C PHE A 96 -1.75 -11.24 -18.91
N ASN A 97 -2.79 -11.08 -18.09
CA ASN A 97 -4.09 -11.76 -18.29
C ASN A 97 -5.25 -10.77 -18.48
N GLY A 98 -4.95 -9.48 -18.62
CA GLY A 98 -5.92 -8.40 -18.71
C GLY A 98 -6.74 -8.23 -17.44
N MET A 99 -7.83 -7.47 -17.54
CA MET A 99 -8.75 -7.20 -16.44
C MET A 99 -9.25 -8.48 -15.72
N LYS A 100 -9.37 -9.60 -16.44
CA LYS A 100 -9.74 -10.90 -15.84
C LYS A 100 -8.70 -11.38 -14.81
N GLY A 101 -7.41 -11.19 -15.10
CA GLY A 101 -6.33 -11.49 -14.16
C GLY A 101 -6.41 -10.63 -12.91
N ARG A 102 -6.60 -9.31 -13.07
CA ARG A 102 -6.79 -8.38 -11.94
C ARG A 102 -7.96 -8.79 -11.05
N ILE A 103 -9.12 -9.06 -11.65
CA ILE A 103 -10.34 -9.46 -10.91
C ILE A 103 -10.12 -10.76 -10.15
N ARG A 104 -9.42 -11.74 -10.74
CA ARG A 104 -9.09 -12.98 -10.06
C ARG A 104 -8.26 -12.72 -8.79
N ILE A 105 -7.16 -11.98 -8.90
CA ILE A 105 -6.31 -11.69 -7.73
C ILE A 105 -7.07 -10.86 -6.70
N MET A 106 -7.83 -9.86 -7.14
CA MET A 106 -8.67 -9.05 -6.26
C MET A 106 -9.72 -9.88 -5.50
N SER A 107 -10.32 -10.88 -6.14
CA SER A 107 -11.26 -11.81 -5.48
C SER A 107 -10.61 -12.68 -4.41
N GLU A 108 -9.32 -12.96 -4.51
CA GLU A 108 -8.58 -13.75 -3.51
C GLU A 108 -8.16 -12.88 -2.29
N ILE A 109 -8.13 -11.56 -2.45
CA ILE A 109 -7.69 -10.59 -1.43
C ILE A 109 -8.87 -9.96 -0.69
N ASP A 110 -9.95 -9.63 -1.40
CA ASP A 110 -11.09 -8.89 -0.89
C ASP A 110 -12.27 -9.83 -0.61
N MET A 111 -12.63 -9.93 0.68
CA MET A 111 -13.74 -10.76 1.15
C MET A 111 -15.10 -10.24 0.66
N ASP A 112 -15.25 -8.93 0.43
CA ASP A 112 -16.49 -8.36 -0.11
C ASP A 112 -16.62 -8.67 -1.60
N MET A 113 -15.52 -8.66 -2.36
CA MET A 113 -15.48 -9.18 -3.73
C MET A 113 -15.77 -10.69 -3.77
N THR A 114 -15.22 -11.46 -2.84
CA THR A 114 -15.51 -12.89 -2.71
C THR A 114 -17.01 -13.11 -2.53
N LYS A 115 -17.63 -12.42 -1.55
CA LYS A 115 -19.07 -12.49 -1.29
C LYS A 115 -19.91 -12.02 -2.47
N ALA A 116 -19.48 -10.97 -3.17
CA ALA A 116 -20.17 -10.49 -4.35
C ALA A 116 -20.15 -11.56 -5.46
N ILE A 117 -19.01 -12.20 -5.72
CA ILE A 117 -18.89 -13.29 -6.69
C ILE A 117 -19.73 -14.50 -6.28
N GLU A 118 -19.66 -14.92 -5.01
CA GLU A 118 -20.50 -16.01 -4.48
C GLU A 118 -22.00 -15.71 -4.67
N THR A 119 -22.42 -14.48 -4.36
CA THR A 119 -23.80 -14.00 -4.56
C THR A 119 -24.21 -14.04 -6.02
N LEU A 120 -23.33 -13.62 -6.95
CA LEU A 120 -23.59 -13.66 -8.39
C LEU A 120 -23.67 -15.09 -8.94
N GLN A 121 -22.94 -16.03 -8.33
CA GLN A 121 -22.90 -17.44 -8.74
C GLN A 121 -24.07 -18.25 -8.19
N ASP A 122 -24.72 -17.81 -7.10
CA ASP A 122 -25.94 -18.41 -6.56
C ASP A 122 -27.21 -17.81 -7.21
N PRO A 123 -27.93 -18.56 -8.06
CA PRO A 123 -29.10 -18.04 -8.78
C PRO A 123 -30.30 -17.70 -7.88
N PHE A 124 -30.36 -18.25 -6.67
CA PHE A 124 -31.42 -17.98 -5.69
C PHE A 124 -31.12 -16.70 -4.93
N VAL A 125 -29.90 -16.58 -4.38
CA VAL A 125 -29.46 -15.38 -3.64
C VAL A 125 -29.41 -14.17 -4.57
N TYR A 126 -28.85 -14.32 -5.78
CA TYR A 126 -28.82 -13.25 -6.78
C TYR A 126 -30.20 -12.67 -7.07
N LYS A 127 -31.22 -13.55 -7.20
CA LYS A 127 -32.59 -13.10 -7.46
C LYS A 127 -33.17 -12.30 -6.30
N GLU A 128 -32.88 -12.68 -5.06
CA GLU A 128 -33.39 -11.99 -3.86
C GLU A 128 -32.81 -10.58 -3.68
N VAL A 129 -31.58 -10.31 -4.14
CA VAL A 129 -30.95 -8.97 -4.08
C VAL A 129 -31.74 -7.91 -4.86
N PHE A 130 -32.45 -8.29 -5.93
CA PHE A 130 -33.20 -7.35 -6.77
C PHE A 130 -34.70 -7.30 -6.46
N ILE A 131 -35.17 -8.02 -5.43
CA ILE A 131 -36.56 -7.91 -4.99
C ILE A 131 -36.65 -6.71 -4.03
N PRO A 132 -37.46 -5.69 -4.34
CA PRO A 132 -37.63 -4.54 -3.45
C PRO A 132 -38.20 -5.00 -2.10
N GLN A 133 -37.63 -4.53 -0.99
CA GLN A 133 -38.17 -4.70 0.35
C GLN A 133 -39.39 -3.80 0.59
#